data_AF-H8I975-F1
#
_entry.id   AF-H8I975-F1
#
_cell.length_a   1.000
_cell.length_b   1.000
_cell.length_c   1.000
_cell.angle_alpha   90.00
_cell.angle_beta   90.00
_cell.angle_gamma   90.00
#
_symmetry.space_group_name_H-M   'P 1'
#
loop_
_entity.id
_entity.type
_entity.pdbx_description
1 polymer ?
#
loop_
_entity_poly.entity_id
_entity_poly.type
_entity_poly.pdbx_seq_one_letter_code
_entity_poly.pdbx_strand_id
1 'polypeptide(L)'
;MKSLMELDPNTKLLHDMVDSIPDKGFDKNAEQRRNALHNKIDAVEKTLSENDSNGATNKLQNDIKDKLEKWLVDYEPDNPTQPTKAEALSLVDEITNRLSIL
;
A
#
# COMPACT_ATOMS: atom_id res chain seq x y z
N MET A 1 -4.98 21.61 11.12
CA MET A 1 -4.13 20.48 11.52
C MET A 1 -5.03 19.25 11.52
N LYS A 2 -4.86 18.32 10.58
CA LYS A 2 -5.61 17.06 10.58
C LYS A 2 -4.93 16.10 11.56
N SER A 3 -5.70 15.48 12.45
CA SER A 3 -5.16 14.57 13.46
C SER A 3 -4.81 13.21 12.84
N LEU A 4 -4.01 12.40 13.55
CA LEU A 4 -3.74 11.00 13.21
C LEU A 4 -5.00 10.19 12.84
N MET A 5 -6.18 10.55 13.38
CA MET A 5 -7.46 9.89 13.08
C MET A 5 -7.93 10.03 11.62
N GLU A 6 -7.46 11.03 10.87
CA GLU A 6 -7.80 11.16 9.43
C GLU A 6 -6.79 10.45 8.50
N LEU A 7 -5.59 10.11 9.00
CA LEU A 7 -4.51 9.47 8.23
C LEU A 7 -4.53 7.93 8.36
N ASP A 8 -4.93 7.44 9.55
CA ASP A 8 -5.20 6.04 9.88
C ASP A 8 -6.00 5.24 8.82
N PRO A 9 -7.11 5.75 8.24
CA PRO A 9 -7.90 4.94 7.30
C PRO A 9 -7.16 4.60 6.00
N ASN A 10 -6.23 5.44 5.54
CA ASN A 10 -5.52 5.18 4.27
C ASN A 10 -4.44 4.11 4.44
N THR A 11 -3.63 4.20 5.51
CA THR A 11 -2.60 3.20 5.79
C THR A 11 -3.22 1.87 6.20
N LYS A 12 -4.29 1.89 7.00
CA LYS A 12 -5.08 0.69 7.30
C LYS A 12 -5.62 0.03 6.04
N LEU A 13 -6.20 0.81 5.11
CA LEU A 13 -6.70 0.27 3.84
C LEU A 13 -5.59 -0.39 3.01
N LEU A 14 -4.35 0.12 3.07
CA LEU A 14 -3.20 -0.53 2.44
C LEU A 14 -2.81 -1.83 3.15
N HIS A 15 -2.85 -1.90 4.48
CA HIS A 15 -2.62 -3.16 5.20
C HIS A 15 -3.67 -4.20 4.81
N ASP A 16 -4.96 -3.85 4.90
CA ASP A 16 -6.07 -4.74 4.57
C ASP A 16 -5.98 -5.24 3.11
N MET A 17 -5.63 -4.34 2.18
CA MET A 17 -5.40 -4.70 0.78
C MET A 17 -4.25 -5.70 0.65
N VAL A 18 -3.09 -5.41 1.27
CA VAL A 18 -1.92 -6.29 1.23
C VAL A 18 -2.24 -7.64 1.84
N ASP A 19 -2.97 -7.73 2.95
CA ASP A 19 -3.39 -8.99 3.58
C ASP A 19 -4.33 -9.81 2.68
N SER A 20 -5.16 -9.12 1.90
CA SER A 20 -6.13 -9.74 1.00
C SER A 20 -5.52 -10.32 -0.28
N ILE A 21 -4.28 -9.98 -0.62
CA ILE A 21 -3.60 -10.55 -1.81
C ILE A 21 -3.33 -12.05 -1.57
N PRO A 22 -3.84 -12.97 -2.42
CA PRO A 22 -3.54 -14.39 -2.27
C PRO A 22 -2.06 -14.68 -2.55
N ASP A 23 -1.50 -15.74 -1.97
CA ASP A 23 -0.07 -16.05 -2.10
C ASP A 23 0.38 -16.23 -3.57
N LYS A 24 -0.50 -16.78 -4.42
CA LYS A 24 -0.28 -16.92 -5.87
C LYS A 24 -0.12 -15.58 -6.60
N GLY A 25 -0.55 -14.48 -5.98
CA GLY A 25 -0.39 -13.14 -6.51
C GLY A 25 1.03 -12.60 -6.38
N PHE A 26 1.86 -13.18 -5.51
CA PHE A 26 3.27 -12.82 -5.39
C PHE A 26 4.16 -13.71 -6.27
N ASP A 27 5.12 -13.11 -6.99
CA ASP A 27 5.99 -13.88 -7.90
C ASP A 27 6.82 -14.97 -7.17
N LYS A 28 7.18 -14.72 -5.91
CA LYS A 28 7.97 -15.58 -5.00
C LYS A 28 7.75 -15.18 -3.55
N ASN A 29 7.99 -16.10 -2.60
CA ASN A 29 8.10 -15.82 -1.16
C ASN A 29 7.00 -14.89 -0.61
N ALA A 30 5.73 -15.24 -0.85
CA ALA A 30 4.58 -14.40 -0.55
C ALA A 30 4.60 -13.83 0.89
N GLU A 31 4.80 -14.69 1.89
CA GLU A 31 4.87 -14.29 3.30
C GLU A 31 5.93 -13.21 3.55
N GLN A 32 7.16 -13.42 3.07
CA GLN A 32 8.26 -12.46 3.29
C GLN A 32 7.97 -11.12 2.62
N ARG A 33 7.35 -11.13 1.44
CA ARG A 33 7.04 -9.91 0.69
C ARG A 33 5.86 -9.15 1.28
N ARG A 34 4.85 -9.86 1.76
CA ARG A 34 3.73 -9.31 2.51
C ARG A 34 4.25 -8.58 3.75
N ASN A 35 5.10 -9.24 4.55
CA ASN A 35 5.74 -8.63 5.71
C ASN A 35 6.59 -7.39 5.33
N ALA A 36 7.33 -7.45 4.22
CA ALA A 36 8.09 -6.32 3.74
C ALA A 36 7.22 -5.14 3.28
N LEU A 37 6.05 -5.40 2.69
CA LEU A 37 5.07 -4.37 2.33
C LEU A 37 4.46 -3.72 3.59
N HIS A 38 4.08 -4.51 4.59
CA HIS A 38 3.58 -3.96 5.86
C HIS A 38 4.60 -3.03 6.53
N ASN A 39 5.86 -3.44 6.65
CA ASN A 39 6.91 -2.59 7.21
C ASN A 39 7.08 -1.25 6.44
N LYS A 40 6.79 -1.25 5.14
CA LYS A 40 6.83 -0.03 4.30
C LYS A 40 5.59 0.84 4.53
N ILE A 41 4.42 0.24 4.74
CA ILE A 41 3.19 0.96 5.09
C ILE A 41 3.34 1.60 6.49
N ASP A 42 3.89 0.90 7.47
CA ASP A 42 4.20 1.44 8.80
C ASP A 42 5.13 2.67 8.71
N ALA A 43 6.10 2.63 7.79
CA ALA A 43 7.00 3.76 7.55
C ALA A 43 6.28 4.96 6.92
N VAL A 44 5.26 4.73 6.07
CA VAL A 44 4.38 5.81 5.57
C VAL A 44 3.59 6.41 6.72
N GLU A 45 2.97 5.60 7.56
CA GLU A 45 2.19 6.06 8.72
C GLU A 45 3.04 6.92 9.66
N LYS A 46 4.25 6.46 9.98
CA LYS A 46 5.18 7.24 10.81
C LYS A 46 5.50 8.59 10.17
N THR A 47 5.77 8.62 8.86
CA THR A 47 6.11 9.86 8.14
C THR A 47 4.91 10.84 8.14
N LEU A 48 3.70 10.32 7.98
CA LEU A 48 2.47 11.10 8.08
C LEU A 48 2.25 11.65 9.50
N SER A 49 2.57 10.87 10.54
CA SER A 49 2.48 11.32 11.94
C SER A 49 3.43 12.48 12.28
N GLU A 50 4.52 12.60 11.52
CA GLU A 50 5.49 13.70 11.59
C GLU A 50 5.06 14.93 10.75
N ASN A 51 3.86 14.90 10.14
CA ASN A 51 3.34 15.90 9.20
C ASN A 51 4.16 16.07 7.92
N ASP A 52 4.91 15.04 7.49
CA ASP A 52 5.68 15.06 6.25
C ASP A 52 4.91 14.39 5.09
N SER A 53 3.93 15.10 4.53
CA SER A 53 3.14 14.61 3.39
C SER A 53 4.00 14.31 2.15
N ASN A 54 5.04 15.11 1.90
CA ASN A 54 5.93 14.92 0.75
C ASN A 54 6.75 13.64 0.90
N GLY A 55 7.30 13.39 2.10
CA GLY A 55 8.00 12.16 2.42
C GLY A 55 7.08 10.94 2.34
N ALA A 56 5.84 11.06 2.80
CA ALA A 56 4.85 10.00 2.69
C ALA A 56 4.48 9.66 1.24
N THR A 57 4.21 10.67 0.41
CA THR A 57 4.00 10.52 -1.04
C THR A 57 5.20 9.85 -1.72
N ASN A 58 6.41 10.29 -1.39
CA ASN A 58 7.64 9.70 -1.93
C ASN A 58 7.78 8.21 -1.56
N LYS A 59 7.41 7.82 -0.34
CA LYS A 59 7.41 6.41 0.09
C LYS A 59 6.32 5.60 -0.62
N LEU A 60 5.11 6.13 -0.75
CA LEU A 60 4.04 5.44 -1.48
C LEU A 60 4.47 5.10 -2.91
N GLN A 61 5.09 6.06 -3.61
CA GLN A 61 5.54 5.88 -4.99
C GLN A 61 6.78 4.99 -5.10
N ASN A 62 7.85 5.31 -4.38
CA ASN A 62 9.16 4.69 -4.59
C ASN A 62 9.38 3.42 -3.74
N ASP A 63 8.63 3.26 -2.65
CA ASP A 63 8.73 2.09 -1.79
C ASP A 63 7.57 1.12 -1.96
N ILE A 64 6.32 1.57 -2.02
CA ILE A 64 5.16 0.66 -2.04
C ILE A 64 4.79 0.30 -3.48
N LYS A 65 4.50 1.30 -4.33
CA LYS A 65 4.13 1.07 -5.73
C LYS A 65 5.19 0.28 -6.49
N ASP A 66 6.46 0.71 -6.41
CA ASP A 66 7.60 -0.01 -7.00
C ASP A 66 7.62 -1.50 -6.63
N LYS A 67 7.28 -1.84 -5.38
CA LYS A 67 7.27 -3.22 -4.92
C LYS A 67 6.05 -3.98 -5.37
N LEU A 68 4.86 -3.39 -5.35
CA LEU A 68 3.67 -4.02 -5.92
C LEU A 68 3.87 -4.31 -7.42
N GLU A 69 4.45 -3.38 -8.18
CA GLU A 69 4.73 -3.57 -9.61
C GLU A 69 5.68 -4.75 -9.87
N LYS A 70 6.76 -4.84 -9.07
CA LYS A 70 7.80 -5.86 -9.22
C LYS A 70 7.43 -7.20 -8.63
N TRP A 71 6.70 -7.22 -7.52
CA TRP A 71 6.49 -8.41 -6.71
C TRP A 71 5.17 -9.10 -6.97
N LEU A 72 4.17 -8.38 -7.48
CA LEU A 72 2.92 -8.99 -7.90
C LEU A 72 3.03 -9.45 -9.34
N VAL A 73 2.50 -10.63 -9.61
CA VAL A 73 2.20 -11.09 -10.97
C VAL A 73 0.77 -10.69 -11.33
N ASP A 74 0.35 -10.90 -12.58
CA ASP A 74 -1.07 -10.89 -12.88
C ASP A 74 -1.68 -12.20 -12.35
N TYR A 75 -2.76 -12.09 -11.58
CA TYR A 75 -3.44 -13.22 -10.95
C TYR A 75 -4.94 -12.99 -10.94
N GLU A 76 -5.68 -14.09 -10.93
CA GLU A 76 -7.13 -14.09 -10.73
C GLU A 76 -7.47 -14.15 -9.24
N PRO A 77 -8.28 -13.24 -8.70
CA PRO A 77 -8.79 -13.31 -7.33
C PRO A 77 -9.52 -14.64 -7.05
N ASP A 78 -9.34 -15.22 -5.86
CA ASP A 78 -10.08 -16.41 -5.42
C ASP A 78 -11.53 -16.07 -5.01
N ASN A 79 -11.78 -14.81 -4.67
CA ASN A 79 -13.10 -14.31 -4.32
C ASN A 79 -13.21 -12.80 -4.64
N PRO A 80 -14.44 -12.24 -4.70
CA PRO A 80 -14.65 -10.84 -5.10
C PRO A 80 -14.08 -9.79 -4.15
N THR A 81 -13.62 -10.17 -2.95
CA THR A 81 -13.04 -9.23 -1.98
C THR A 81 -11.52 -9.14 -2.06
N GLN A 82 -10.87 -10.03 -2.82
CA GLN A 82 -9.43 -9.94 -3.06
C GLN A 82 -9.15 -8.99 -4.21
N PRO A 83 -8.15 -8.10 -4.08
CA PRO A 83 -7.79 -7.17 -5.14
C PRO A 83 -7.05 -7.91 -6.26
N THR A 84 -7.15 -7.42 -7.48
CA THR A 84 -6.20 -7.68 -8.57
C THR A 84 -4.93 -6.84 -8.38
N LYS A 85 -3.85 -7.17 -9.13
CA LYS A 85 -2.65 -6.32 -9.19
C LYS A 85 -2.97 -4.88 -9.60
N ALA A 86 -3.85 -4.70 -10.59
CA ALA A 86 -4.24 -3.39 -11.08
C ALA A 86 -4.96 -2.56 -10.00
N GLU A 87 -5.87 -3.17 -9.25
CA GLU A 87 -6.58 -2.51 -8.14
C GLU A 87 -5.64 -2.16 -6.99
N ALA A 88 -4.68 -3.04 -6.65
CA ALA A 88 -3.66 -2.75 -5.64
C ALA A 88 -2.81 -1.53 -6.02
N LEU A 89 -2.40 -1.42 -7.29
CA LEU A 89 -1.65 -0.26 -7.81
C LEU A 89 -2.51 1.01 -7.84
N SER A 90 -3.77 0.90 -8.28
CA SER A 90 -4.72 2.02 -8.32
C SER A 90 -4.97 2.59 -6.93
N LEU A 91 -5.11 1.75 -5.92
CA LEU A 91 -5.29 2.19 -4.54
C LEU A 91 -4.10 3.03 -4.05
N VAL A 92 -2.87 2.61 -4.33
CA VAL A 92 -1.67 3.37 -3.96
C VAL A 92 -1.64 4.72 -4.69
N ASP A 93 -2.00 4.75 -5.97
CA ASP A 93 -2.09 5.99 -6.74
C ASP A 93 -3.16 6.94 -6.20
N GLU A 94 -4.33 6.43 -5.83
CA GLU A 94 -5.40 7.22 -5.22
C GLU A 94 -4.97 7.83 -3.88
N ILE A 95 -4.37 7.04 -2.99
CA ILE A 95 -3.88 7.53 -1.70
C ILE A 95 -2.78 8.58 -1.92
N THR A 96 -1.85 8.31 -2.84
CA THR A 96 -0.78 9.26 -3.21
C THR A 96 -1.35 10.59 -3.70
N ASN A 97 -2.35 10.54 -4.58
CA ASN A 97 -3.01 11.74 -5.10
C ASN A 97 -3.73 12.51 -4.00
N ARG A 98 -4.43 11.83 -3.09
CA ARG A 98 -5.10 12.45 -1.93
C ARG A 98 -4.12 13.16 -1.01
N LEU A 99 -2.91 12.61 -0.80
CA LEU A 99 -1.89 13.24 0.03
C LEU A 99 -1.18 14.42 -0.66
N SER A 100 -1.08 14.38 -1.99
CA SER A 100 -0.39 15.42 -2.78
C SER A 100 -1.21 16.70 -2.97
N ILE A 101 -2.50 16.68 -2.62
CA ILE A 101 -3.40 17.84 -2.66
C ILE A 101 -3.65 18.48 -1.28
N LEU A 102 -2.97 18.00 -0.24
CA LEU A 102 -3.02 18.51 1.14
C LEU A 102 -1.91 19.54 1.39
#